data_AF-A0A8T2EPM5-F1
#
_entry.id   AF-A0A8T2EPM5-F1
#
_cell.length_a   1.000
_cell.length_b   1.000
_cell.length_c   1.000
_cell.angle_alpha   90.00
_cell.angle_beta   90.00
_cell.angle_gamma   90.00
#
_symmetry.space_group_name_H-M   'P 1'
#
loop_
_entity.id
_entity.type
_entity.pdbx_description
1 polymer ?
#
loop_
_entity_poly.entity_id
_entity_poly.type
_entity_poly.pdbx_seq_one_letter_code
_entity_poly.pdbx_strand_id
1 'polypeptide(L)'
;MDRILKAARTSGSLNLSNRSLKDVPTEVYQCLETTGEGENWWEAVDLQKLILAHNDIEVLREDLKNLACLVVLNVSHNKLSQLPAAIGELTAMKSLDVSFNSISELPEQIGSAISLVKLDCSSNRLKELPDSIGRCLDLSDLKATNNQISSLPEDMVNCSKLSKLDVEGNKLTALSENHIASWTMLAELNACKNMLGVLPQNIGSLSRLIRLDLHQNKISSVPPSIGGCSSLVEFYLGINSLSTLPAEIGDLSRLGTLDLRSNQLKEYPVGACKLKLSYLDLSNNSLTGLHPELGNMTTLRKLVLVGNPLRTLRSSLVNGPTAALLKYLRSRLSNSEETSASTPTKENVIASAARMSISSKELSLEGLNLSDVPSEVWESGEITKVNLSKNSIEELPAQLSTSVSLQTLILSRNKIKDWPGAILKSLPNLMCLKLDNNPLNQIPLDGFQVVSGLQILDLSVNAVSFREHPKFCHLPQLRELYLSRIQLSEVPEDILNLSNLIILDLNQNSLQSIPKGIKNMTSLKHLDISNNNISSLPPELGLLEPTLEVLRLDGNPLRSIRRPILERGTKAVLNYLKDRLPDQ
;
A
#
# COMPACT_ATOMS: atom_id res chain seq x y z
N MET A 1 -34.58 -26.59 43.24
CA MET A 1 -34.44 -25.12 43.22
C MET A 1 -33.52 -24.66 44.35
N ASP A 2 -33.79 -25.11 45.58
CA ASP A 2 -33.10 -24.71 46.82
C ASP A 2 -31.58 -24.83 46.78
N ARG A 3 -31.03 -25.93 46.22
CA ARG A 3 -29.58 -26.12 46.11
C ARG A 3 -28.89 -25.03 45.28
N ILE A 4 -29.58 -24.51 44.27
CA ILE A 4 -29.09 -23.47 43.35
C ILE A 4 -29.23 -22.09 44.00
N LEU A 5 -30.35 -21.84 44.70
CA LEU A 5 -30.55 -20.61 45.46
C LEU A 5 -29.53 -20.48 46.60
N LYS A 6 -29.20 -21.57 47.31
CA LYS A 6 -28.13 -21.61 48.31
C LYS A 6 -26.75 -21.25 47.72
N ALA A 7 -26.44 -21.77 46.53
CA ALA A 7 -25.21 -21.42 45.82
C ALA A 7 -25.22 -19.96 45.34
N ALA A 8 -26.38 -19.42 44.97
CA ALA A 8 -26.52 -18.02 44.61
C ALA A 8 -26.33 -17.09 45.82
N ARG A 9 -26.86 -17.46 47.00
CA ARG A 9 -26.65 -16.71 48.26
C ARG A 9 -25.19 -16.64 48.70
N THR A 10 -24.36 -17.63 48.34
CA THR A 10 -22.92 -17.61 48.65
C THR A 10 -22.09 -16.89 47.60
N SER A 11 -22.53 -16.87 46.34
CA SER A 11 -21.75 -16.32 45.22
C SER A 11 -22.24 -14.98 44.68
N GLY A 12 -23.45 -14.54 45.04
CA GLY A 12 -24.12 -13.38 44.44
C GLY A 12 -24.52 -13.59 42.98
N SER A 13 -24.45 -14.82 42.44
CA SER A 13 -24.74 -15.11 41.03
C SER A 13 -25.69 -16.29 40.88
N LEU A 14 -26.77 -16.09 40.13
CA LEU A 14 -27.79 -17.09 39.84
C LEU A 14 -27.92 -17.30 38.33
N ASN A 15 -27.72 -18.54 37.87
CA ASN A 15 -27.92 -18.92 36.48
C ASN A 15 -29.02 -20.00 36.39
N LEU A 16 -30.10 -19.66 35.71
CA LEU A 16 -31.26 -20.48 35.46
C LEU A 16 -31.55 -20.63 33.96
N SER A 17 -30.53 -20.51 33.12
CA SER A 17 -30.66 -20.70 31.67
C SER A 17 -31.02 -22.13 31.26
N ASN A 18 -31.69 -22.29 30.10
CA ASN A 18 -32.03 -23.57 29.49
C ASN A 18 -32.87 -24.50 30.40
N ARG A 19 -33.85 -23.94 31.11
CA ARG A 19 -34.71 -24.69 32.04
C ARG A 19 -36.17 -24.76 31.61
N SER A 20 -36.51 -24.22 30.43
CA SER A 20 -37.87 -24.12 29.91
C SER A 20 -38.83 -23.45 30.91
N LEU A 21 -38.31 -22.46 31.64
CA LEU A 21 -39.11 -21.69 32.60
C LEU A 21 -40.09 -20.80 31.84
N LYS A 22 -41.37 -20.82 32.23
CA LYS A 22 -42.40 -19.90 31.71
C LYS A 22 -42.52 -18.60 32.49
N ASP A 23 -42.09 -18.63 33.74
CA ASP A 23 -42.08 -17.49 34.66
C ASP A 23 -40.85 -17.63 35.58
N VAL A 24 -40.40 -16.51 36.12
CA VAL A 24 -39.32 -16.49 37.10
C VAL A 24 -39.88 -16.94 38.46
N PRO A 25 -39.29 -17.96 39.12
CA PRO A 25 -39.77 -18.42 40.42
C PRO A 25 -39.75 -17.30 41.47
N THR A 26 -40.80 -17.21 42.30
CA THR A 26 -40.95 -16.15 43.30
C THR A 26 -39.77 -16.09 44.28
N GLU A 27 -39.19 -17.24 44.58
CA GLU A 27 -38.05 -17.37 45.49
C GLU A 27 -36.80 -16.64 44.99
N VAL A 28 -36.69 -16.42 43.67
CA VAL A 28 -35.59 -15.63 43.07
C VAL A 28 -35.72 -14.15 43.44
N TYR A 29 -36.93 -13.60 43.42
CA TYR A 29 -37.21 -12.22 43.81
C TYR A 29 -37.09 -12.00 45.32
N GLN A 30 -37.25 -13.07 46.11
CA GLN A 30 -37.19 -13.09 47.58
C GLN A 30 -35.92 -13.79 48.10
N CYS A 31 -34.80 -13.69 47.35
CA CYS A 31 -33.59 -14.49 47.61
C CYS A 31 -33.04 -14.35 49.05
N LEU A 32 -33.26 -13.19 49.69
CA LEU A 32 -32.88 -12.88 51.07
C LEU A 32 -33.91 -13.31 52.13
N GLU A 33 -35.20 -13.28 51.81
CA GLU A 33 -36.28 -13.61 52.76
C GLU A 33 -36.43 -15.13 52.94
N THR A 34 -36.04 -15.91 51.95
CA THR A 34 -36.16 -17.38 51.93
C THR A 34 -34.94 -18.11 52.49
N THR A 35 -34.37 -17.64 53.61
CA THR A 35 -33.33 -18.41 54.31
C THR A 35 -33.96 -19.67 54.91
N GLY A 36 -33.49 -20.85 54.46
CA GLY A 36 -33.99 -22.13 54.97
C GLY A 36 -33.53 -22.35 56.42
N GLU A 37 -34.24 -23.21 57.17
CA GLU A 37 -33.81 -23.62 58.51
C GLU A 37 -32.34 -24.09 58.49
N GLY A 38 -31.47 -23.39 59.22
CA GLY A 38 -30.03 -23.69 59.31
C GLY A 38 -29.10 -22.84 58.41
N GLU A 39 -29.58 -21.76 57.78
CA GLU A 39 -28.73 -20.80 57.06
C GLU A 39 -28.54 -19.49 57.83
N ASN A 40 -27.29 -19.07 57.99
CA ASN A 40 -26.92 -17.80 58.60
C ASN A 40 -27.23 -16.65 57.63
N TRP A 41 -28.31 -15.91 57.87
CA TRP A 41 -28.73 -14.82 56.99
C TRP A 41 -27.68 -13.70 56.81
N TRP A 42 -26.74 -13.56 57.75
CA TRP A 42 -25.62 -12.61 57.66
C TRP A 42 -24.47 -13.06 56.74
N GLU A 43 -24.45 -14.33 56.31
CA GLU A 43 -23.49 -14.85 55.31
C GLU A 43 -24.03 -14.76 53.87
N ALA A 44 -25.30 -14.41 53.70
CA ALA A 44 -25.93 -14.28 52.40
C ALA A 44 -25.46 -12.99 51.69
N VAL A 45 -24.96 -13.15 50.48
CA VAL A 45 -24.58 -12.07 49.57
C VAL A 45 -25.79 -11.71 48.70
N ASP A 46 -26.06 -10.42 48.56
CA ASP A 46 -27.09 -9.93 47.65
C ASP A 46 -26.85 -10.38 46.22
N LEU A 47 -27.93 -10.64 45.49
CA LEU A 47 -27.84 -11.13 44.12
C LEU A 47 -27.34 -10.00 43.20
N GLN A 48 -26.13 -10.16 42.66
CA GLN A 48 -25.48 -9.22 41.75
C GLN A 48 -25.63 -9.64 40.28
N LYS A 49 -25.76 -10.95 40.00
CA LYS A 49 -25.87 -11.46 38.63
C LYS A 49 -27.02 -12.44 38.49
N LEU A 50 -27.93 -12.16 37.57
CA LEU A 50 -29.07 -13.01 37.26
C LEU A 50 -29.09 -13.32 35.77
N ILE A 51 -28.97 -14.62 35.45
CA ILE A 51 -29.00 -15.12 34.07
C ILE A 51 -30.21 -16.05 33.92
N LEU A 52 -31.15 -15.65 33.08
CA LEU A 52 -32.41 -16.32 32.76
C LEU A 52 -32.50 -16.64 31.25
N ALA A 53 -31.38 -16.61 30.54
CA ALA A 53 -31.32 -16.78 29.10
C ALA A 53 -31.84 -18.13 28.61
N HIS A 54 -32.37 -18.20 27.38
CA HIS A 54 -32.85 -19.45 26.75
C HIS A 54 -33.92 -20.17 27.60
N ASN A 55 -35.00 -19.46 27.90
CA ASN A 55 -36.18 -20.02 28.55
C ASN A 55 -37.43 -19.64 27.75
N ASP A 56 -38.61 -19.92 28.29
CA ASP A 56 -39.91 -19.59 27.71
C ASP A 56 -40.62 -18.47 28.49
N ILE A 57 -39.86 -17.56 29.12
CA ILE A 57 -40.42 -16.57 30.04
C ILE A 57 -41.26 -15.55 29.26
N GLU A 58 -42.52 -15.41 29.64
CA GLU A 58 -43.49 -14.52 28.96
C GLU A 58 -43.57 -13.13 29.62
N VAL A 59 -43.41 -13.06 30.95
CA VAL A 59 -43.53 -11.83 31.74
C VAL A 59 -42.44 -11.78 32.81
N LEU A 60 -41.87 -10.59 33.04
CA LEU A 60 -41.06 -10.30 34.22
C LEU A 60 -41.92 -9.51 35.23
N ARG A 61 -41.92 -9.96 36.49
CA ARG A 61 -42.70 -9.31 37.56
C ARG A 61 -42.03 -8.02 38.05
N GLU A 62 -42.85 -7.11 38.59
CA GLU A 62 -42.39 -5.88 39.26
C GLU A 62 -41.59 -6.15 40.54
N ASP A 63 -41.65 -7.37 41.07
CA ASP A 63 -40.83 -7.83 42.21
C ASP A 63 -39.32 -7.80 41.91
N LEU A 64 -38.93 -7.59 40.64
CA LEU A 64 -37.54 -7.34 40.24
C LEU A 64 -36.91 -6.18 41.03
N LYS A 65 -37.71 -5.20 41.48
CA LYS A 65 -37.27 -4.07 42.32
C LYS A 65 -36.59 -4.50 43.63
N ASN A 66 -36.86 -5.72 44.12
CA ASN A 66 -36.27 -6.24 45.35
C ASN A 66 -34.78 -6.59 45.18
N LEU A 67 -34.29 -6.70 43.94
CA LEU A 67 -32.91 -7.06 43.62
C LEU A 67 -32.04 -5.80 43.43
N ALA A 68 -32.05 -4.87 44.39
CA ALA A 68 -31.41 -3.56 44.26
C ALA A 68 -29.89 -3.60 43.97
N CYS A 69 -29.20 -4.68 44.37
CA CYS A 69 -27.77 -4.87 44.14
C CYS A 69 -27.45 -5.54 42.79
N LEU A 70 -28.44 -5.77 41.93
CA LEU A 70 -28.25 -6.46 40.67
C LEU A 70 -27.41 -5.61 39.72
N VAL A 71 -26.25 -6.14 39.33
CA VAL A 71 -25.29 -5.52 38.40
C VAL A 71 -25.50 -6.02 36.98
N VAL A 72 -25.86 -7.30 36.82
CA VAL A 72 -26.02 -7.95 35.51
C VAL A 72 -27.34 -8.70 35.45
N LEU A 73 -28.20 -8.31 34.52
CA LEU A 73 -29.43 -9.01 34.20
C LEU A 73 -29.38 -9.48 32.75
N ASN A 74 -29.49 -10.80 32.55
CA ASN A 74 -29.62 -11.39 31.22
C ASN A 74 -30.91 -12.21 31.15
N VAL A 75 -31.84 -11.77 30.32
CA VAL A 75 -33.13 -12.42 30.03
C VAL A 75 -33.28 -12.68 28.52
N SER A 76 -32.16 -12.86 27.81
CA SER A 76 -32.17 -13.06 26.36
C SER A 76 -32.79 -14.40 25.94
N HIS A 77 -33.20 -14.50 24.68
CA HIS A 77 -33.83 -15.72 24.14
C HIS A 77 -35.01 -16.21 25.01
N ASN A 78 -35.99 -15.34 25.19
CA ASN A 78 -37.23 -15.62 25.90
C ASN A 78 -38.44 -15.17 25.04
N LYS A 79 -39.63 -15.09 25.63
CA LYS A 79 -40.88 -14.69 24.96
C LYS A 79 -41.47 -13.40 25.53
N LEU A 80 -40.63 -12.54 26.12
CA LEU A 80 -41.08 -11.31 26.77
C LEU A 80 -41.73 -10.37 25.76
N SER A 81 -42.92 -9.87 26.08
CA SER A 81 -43.62 -8.85 25.29
C SER A 81 -43.35 -7.41 25.76
N GLN A 82 -42.96 -7.26 27.02
CA GLN A 82 -42.70 -5.97 27.67
C GLN A 82 -41.70 -6.14 28.82
N LEU A 83 -41.10 -5.04 29.26
CA LEU A 83 -40.29 -4.97 30.47
C LEU A 83 -41.04 -4.20 31.57
N PRO A 84 -40.94 -4.64 32.84
CA PRO A 84 -41.56 -3.95 33.97
C PRO A 84 -40.89 -2.61 34.28
N ALA A 85 -41.62 -1.70 34.91
CA ALA A 85 -41.08 -0.40 35.33
C ALA A 85 -39.99 -0.54 36.40
N ALA A 86 -40.05 -1.61 37.20
CA ALA A 86 -39.04 -1.99 38.19
C ALA A 86 -37.59 -2.05 37.66
N ILE A 87 -37.37 -2.14 36.34
CA ILE A 87 -36.01 -2.10 35.78
C ILE A 87 -35.27 -0.80 36.12
N GLY A 88 -36.00 0.30 36.29
CA GLY A 88 -35.42 1.59 36.66
C GLY A 88 -34.98 1.70 38.11
N GLU A 89 -35.50 0.83 39.00
CA GLU A 89 -35.12 0.79 40.42
C GLU A 89 -33.77 0.07 40.63
N LEU A 90 -33.27 -0.64 39.60
CA LEU A 90 -31.99 -1.34 39.63
C LEU A 90 -30.81 -0.38 39.40
N THR A 91 -30.60 0.54 40.34
CA THR A 91 -29.60 1.62 40.22
C THR A 91 -28.15 1.13 40.12
N ALA A 92 -27.84 -0.09 40.60
CA ALA A 92 -26.52 -0.72 40.51
C ALA A 92 -26.27 -1.46 39.18
N MET A 93 -27.30 -1.56 38.32
CA MET A 93 -27.23 -2.35 37.09
C MET A 93 -26.27 -1.72 36.09
N LYS A 94 -25.29 -2.52 35.64
CA LYS A 94 -24.29 -2.13 34.64
C LYS A 94 -24.53 -2.78 33.29
N SER A 95 -25.17 -3.95 33.25
CA SER A 95 -25.40 -4.70 32.02
C SER A 95 -26.81 -5.28 32.00
N LEU A 96 -27.57 -4.92 30.96
CA LEU A 96 -28.90 -5.44 30.68
C LEU A 96 -28.93 -6.08 29.29
N ASP A 97 -29.26 -7.36 29.22
CA ASP A 97 -29.46 -8.09 27.97
C ASP A 97 -30.89 -8.64 27.92
N VAL A 98 -31.69 -8.07 27.03
CA VAL A 98 -33.09 -8.42 26.75
C VAL A 98 -33.26 -8.86 25.29
N SER A 99 -32.16 -9.27 24.65
CA SER A 99 -32.14 -9.62 23.23
C SER A 99 -32.95 -10.89 22.90
N PHE A 100 -33.38 -11.05 21.65
CA PHE A 100 -34.17 -12.19 21.18
C PHE A 100 -35.43 -12.42 22.02
N ASN A 101 -36.27 -11.40 22.11
CA ASN A 101 -37.58 -11.43 22.73
C ASN A 101 -38.64 -10.86 21.75
N SER A 102 -39.84 -10.56 22.24
CA SER A 102 -40.92 -9.93 21.45
C SER A 102 -41.31 -8.55 22.01
N ILE A 103 -40.36 -7.84 22.61
CA ILE A 103 -40.60 -6.56 23.30
C ILE A 103 -41.00 -5.49 22.29
N SER A 104 -42.14 -4.82 22.52
CA SER A 104 -42.64 -3.73 21.66
C SER A 104 -42.14 -2.34 22.04
N GLU A 105 -41.88 -2.12 23.32
CA GLU A 105 -41.40 -0.84 23.88
C GLU A 105 -40.51 -1.09 25.10
N LEU A 106 -39.54 -0.20 25.33
CA LEU A 106 -38.77 -0.17 26.57
C LEU A 106 -39.40 0.87 27.51
N PRO A 107 -39.48 0.60 28.83
CA PRO A 107 -40.06 1.53 29.79
C PRO A 107 -39.18 2.78 29.97
N GLU A 108 -39.81 3.94 30.15
CA GLU A 108 -39.12 5.22 30.44
C GLU A 108 -38.32 5.21 31.75
N GLN A 109 -38.62 4.26 32.63
CA GLN A 109 -37.87 4.08 33.87
C GLN A 109 -36.45 3.56 33.62
N ILE A 110 -36.12 3.06 32.41
CA ILE A 110 -34.76 2.61 32.10
C ILE A 110 -33.71 3.71 32.29
N GLY A 111 -34.08 4.99 32.10
CA GLY A 111 -33.19 6.12 32.36
C GLY A 111 -32.81 6.33 33.82
N SER A 112 -33.51 5.70 34.77
CA SER A 112 -33.15 5.73 36.20
C SER A 112 -32.00 4.78 36.53
N ALA A 113 -31.67 3.84 35.65
CA ALA A 113 -30.51 2.95 35.78
C ALA A 113 -29.21 3.69 35.41
N ILE A 114 -28.84 4.71 36.19
CA ILE A 114 -27.74 5.64 35.90
C ILE A 114 -26.36 4.96 35.72
N SER A 115 -26.17 3.78 36.31
CA SER A 115 -24.93 2.99 36.23
C SER A 115 -24.85 2.10 34.98
N LEU A 116 -25.86 2.14 34.10
CA LEU A 116 -25.95 1.25 32.96
C LEU A 116 -24.85 1.55 31.95
N VAL A 117 -23.98 0.55 31.73
CA VAL A 117 -22.84 0.64 30.80
C VAL A 117 -23.18 -0.08 29.49
N LYS A 118 -23.91 -1.19 29.57
CA LYS A 118 -24.23 -2.05 28.41
C LYS A 118 -25.72 -2.36 28.34
N LEU A 119 -26.33 -2.07 27.19
CA LEU A 119 -27.71 -2.42 26.89
C LEU A 119 -27.77 -3.19 25.57
N ASP A 120 -28.28 -4.41 25.63
CA ASP A 120 -28.60 -5.20 24.44
C ASP A 120 -30.11 -5.47 24.39
N CYS A 121 -30.79 -4.80 23.46
CA CYS A 121 -32.20 -5.00 23.15
C CYS A 121 -32.42 -5.53 21.71
N SER A 122 -31.41 -6.20 21.15
CA SER A 122 -31.41 -6.74 19.80
C SER A 122 -32.52 -7.77 19.54
N SER A 123 -32.95 -7.89 18.29
CA SER A 123 -33.96 -8.87 17.83
C SER A 123 -35.24 -8.82 18.66
N ASN A 124 -35.86 -7.64 18.73
CA ASN A 124 -37.14 -7.37 19.35
C ASN A 124 -38.09 -6.68 18.34
N ARG A 125 -39.18 -6.07 18.81
CA ARG A 125 -40.16 -5.36 17.98
C ARG A 125 -40.24 -3.87 18.33
N LEU A 126 -39.15 -3.30 18.86
CA LEU A 126 -39.10 -1.91 19.32
C LEU A 126 -39.35 -0.94 18.17
N LYS A 127 -40.32 -0.03 18.34
CA LYS A 127 -40.59 1.06 17.37
C LYS A 127 -39.73 2.29 17.62
N GLU A 128 -39.33 2.51 18.86
CA GLU A 128 -38.51 3.63 19.30
C GLU A 128 -37.73 3.23 20.56
N LEU A 129 -36.71 4.02 20.88
CA LEU A 129 -36.02 3.97 22.16
C LEU A 129 -36.56 5.12 23.03
N PRO A 130 -36.75 4.90 24.34
CA PRO A 130 -37.30 5.91 25.24
C PRO A 130 -36.33 7.09 25.39
N ASP A 131 -36.85 8.31 25.52
CA ASP A 131 -36.03 9.53 25.62
C ASP A 131 -35.14 9.50 26.88
N SER A 132 -35.67 8.90 27.95
CA SER A 132 -34.95 8.69 29.21
C SER A 132 -33.62 7.93 29.08
N ILE A 133 -33.36 7.20 27.99
CA ILE A 133 -32.06 6.52 27.78
C ILE A 133 -30.88 7.50 27.83
N GLY A 134 -31.11 8.76 27.46
CA GLY A 134 -30.12 9.83 27.55
C GLY A 134 -29.60 10.09 28.97
N ARG A 135 -30.33 9.68 30.01
CA ARG A 135 -29.92 9.82 31.42
C ARG A 135 -28.88 8.78 31.84
N CYS A 136 -28.67 7.72 31.06
CA CYS A 136 -27.62 6.72 31.30
C CYS A 136 -26.26 7.28 30.87
N LEU A 137 -25.65 8.13 31.70
CA LEU A 137 -24.41 8.85 31.38
C LEU A 137 -23.18 7.94 31.21
N ASP A 138 -23.22 6.73 31.79
CA ASP A 138 -22.15 5.73 31.71
C ASP A 138 -22.31 4.73 30.56
N LEU A 139 -23.35 4.88 29.74
CA LEU A 139 -23.64 3.96 28.64
C LEU A 139 -22.49 3.99 27.60
N SER A 140 -21.81 2.85 27.46
CA SER A 140 -20.70 2.67 26.53
C SER A 140 -21.05 1.80 25.34
N ASP A 141 -21.89 0.78 25.54
CA ASP A 141 -22.26 -0.20 24.51
C ASP A 141 -23.78 -0.29 24.40
N LEU A 142 -24.34 0.16 23.27
CA LEU A 142 -25.76 0.05 22.96
C LEU A 142 -25.95 -0.82 21.71
N LYS A 143 -26.69 -1.91 21.85
CA LYS A 143 -27.09 -2.80 20.75
C LYS A 143 -28.60 -2.89 20.67
N ALA A 144 -29.16 -2.46 19.54
CA ALA A 144 -30.58 -2.46 19.24
C ALA A 144 -30.86 -3.04 17.84
N THR A 145 -30.09 -4.06 17.44
CA THR A 145 -30.17 -4.65 16.10
C THR A 145 -31.52 -5.31 15.82
N ASN A 146 -31.93 -5.41 14.56
CA ASN A 146 -33.14 -6.11 14.12
C ASN A 146 -34.39 -5.71 14.92
N ASN A 147 -34.69 -4.41 14.94
CA ASN A 147 -35.90 -3.83 15.53
C ASN A 147 -36.67 -3.03 14.46
N GLN A 148 -37.58 -2.16 14.86
CA GLN A 148 -38.36 -1.30 13.95
C GLN A 148 -38.14 0.19 14.24
N ILE A 149 -36.98 0.54 14.80
CA ILE A 149 -36.65 1.89 15.27
C ILE A 149 -36.58 2.86 14.08
N SER A 150 -37.39 3.92 14.11
CA SER A 150 -37.43 4.94 13.04
C SER A 150 -36.46 6.10 13.26
N SER A 151 -36.16 6.43 14.51
CA SER A 151 -35.26 7.52 14.91
C SER A 151 -34.61 7.22 16.26
N LEU A 152 -33.47 7.85 16.51
CA LEU A 152 -32.81 7.83 17.82
C LEU A 152 -33.30 9.03 18.64
N PRO A 153 -33.54 8.89 19.95
CA PRO A 153 -34.07 9.95 20.80
C PRO A 153 -33.08 11.11 20.95
N GLU A 154 -33.56 12.34 21.04
CA GLU A 154 -32.72 13.56 21.07
C GLU A 154 -31.83 13.60 22.32
N ASP A 155 -32.35 13.14 23.46
CA ASP A 155 -31.64 13.12 24.75
C ASP A 155 -30.44 12.15 24.75
N MET A 156 -30.32 11.26 23.76
CA MET A 156 -29.17 10.37 23.61
C MET A 156 -27.87 11.12 23.30
N VAL A 157 -27.96 12.43 23.00
CA VAL A 157 -26.81 13.35 22.97
C VAL A 157 -26.03 13.34 24.29
N ASN A 158 -26.66 13.05 25.42
CA ASN A 158 -26.01 13.06 26.74
C ASN A 158 -25.12 11.83 27.00
N CYS A 159 -25.26 10.76 26.21
CA CYS A 159 -24.45 9.54 26.32
C CYS A 159 -23.04 9.72 25.74
N SER A 160 -22.27 10.66 26.30
CA SER A 160 -20.93 11.05 25.80
C SER A 160 -19.86 9.96 25.89
N LYS A 161 -20.06 8.92 26.72
CA LYS A 161 -19.16 7.77 26.86
C LYS A 161 -19.44 6.64 25.86
N LEU A 162 -20.41 6.81 24.96
CA LEU A 162 -20.78 5.79 23.99
C LEU A 162 -19.58 5.44 23.10
N SER A 163 -19.21 4.17 23.12
CA SER A 163 -18.05 3.61 22.42
C SER A 163 -18.47 2.67 21.29
N LYS A 164 -19.61 1.99 21.44
CA LYS A 164 -20.18 1.07 20.45
C LYS A 164 -21.68 1.31 20.33
N LEU A 165 -22.12 1.57 19.10
CA LEU A 165 -23.53 1.70 18.76
C LEU A 165 -23.86 0.75 17.61
N ASP A 166 -24.73 -0.22 17.87
CA ASP A 166 -25.22 -1.15 16.85
C ASP A 166 -26.75 -1.04 16.71
N VAL A 167 -27.17 -0.52 15.56
CA VAL A 167 -28.57 -0.29 15.18
C VAL A 167 -28.86 -0.91 13.80
N GLU A 168 -28.13 -1.96 13.41
CA GLU A 168 -28.39 -2.76 12.21
C GLU A 168 -29.87 -3.19 12.12
N GLY A 169 -30.44 -3.24 10.92
CA GLY A 169 -31.73 -3.89 10.70
C GLY A 169 -32.91 -3.14 11.32
N ASN A 170 -32.90 -1.81 11.23
CA ASN A 170 -33.95 -0.93 11.73
C ASN A 170 -34.58 -0.13 10.58
N LYS A 171 -35.36 0.90 10.92
CA LYS A 171 -36.04 1.80 9.97
C LYS A 171 -35.50 3.22 10.04
N LEU A 172 -34.25 3.40 10.50
CA LEU A 172 -33.65 4.72 10.68
C LEU A 172 -33.57 5.48 9.36
N THR A 173 -34.08 6.71 9.32
CA THR A 173 -34.10 7.57 8.12
C THR A 173 -32.95 8.58 8.09
N ALA A 174 -32.48 9.00 9.27
CA ALA A 174 -31.38 9.94 9.43
C ALA A 174 -30.59 9.70 10.72
N LEU A 175 -29.33 10.16 10.74
CA LEU A 175 -28.53 10.31 11.95
C LEU A 175 -28.43 11.81 12.28
N SER A 176 -28.81 12.19 13.50
CA SER A 176 -28.79 13.60 13.92
C SER A 176 -27.37 14.14 14.02
N GLU A 177 -27.15 15.39 13.57
CA GLU A 177 -25.86 16.07 13.67
C GLU A 177 -25.42 16.26 15.13
N ASN A 178 -26.38 16.50 16.03
CA ASN A 178 -26.13 16.69 17.45
C ASN A 178 -25.56 15.43 18.12
N HIS A 179 -26.10 14.26 17.77
CA HIS A 179 -25.64 12.97 18.28
C HIS A 179 -24.17 12.71 17.90
N ILE A 180 -23.87 12.90 16.63
CA ILE A 180 -22.53 12.68 16.07
C ILE A 180 -21.51 13.68 16.61
N ALA A 181 -21.93 14.93 16.89
CA ALA A 181 -21.08 15.91 17.53
C ALA A 181 -20.73 15.54 18.99
N SER A 182 -21.63 14.87 19.71
CA SER A 182 -21.44 14.50 21.12
C SER A 182 -20.63 13.20 21.30
N TRP A 183 -20.87 12.17 20.48
CA TRP A 183 -20.27 10.84 20.64
C TRP A 183 -18.80 10.74 20.19
N THR A 184 -17.96 11.66 20.65
CA THR A 184 -16.53 11.73 20.32
C THR A 184 -15.71 10.51 20.76
N MET A 185 -16.26 9.69 21.67
CA MET A 185 -15.68 8.43 22.15
C MET A 185 -16.05 7.21 21.30
N LEU A 186 -16.92 7.37 20.30
CA LEU A 186 -17.44 6.27 19.49
C LEU A 186 -16.33 5.62 18.66
N ALA A 187 -16.14 4.33 18.85
CA ALA A 187 -15.16 3.50 18.14
C ALA A 187 -15.82 2.61 17.08
N GLU A 188 -17.05 2.17 17.29
CA GLU A 188 -17.79 1.31 16.36
C GLU A 188 -19.21 1.84 16.18
N LEU A 189 -19.60 2.13 14.93
CA LEU A 189 -20.95 2.48 14.54
C LEU A 189 -21.43 1.52 13.46
N ASN A 190 -22.42 0.69 13.78
CA ASN A 190 -23.10 -0.18 12.84
C ASN A 190 -24.54 0.28 12.67
N ALA A 191 -24.90 0.74 11.46
CA ALA A 191 -26.27 1.15 11.12
C ALA A 191 -26.73 0.49 9.81
N CYS A 192 -26.32 -0.75 9.58
CA CYS A 192 -26.25 -1.33 8.25
C CYS A 192 -27.47 -2.09 7.71
N LYS A 193 -28.71 -1.66 7.86
CA LYS A 193 -29.87 -2.21 7.10
C LYS A 193 -30.99 -1.29 7.45
N ASN A 194 -30.83 -0.04 7.05
CA ASN A 194 -31.67 1.07 7.46
C ASN A 194 -32.11 1.84 6.21
N MET A 195 -32.74 2.99 6.40
CA MET A 195 -33.22 3.86 5.34
C MET A 195 -32.49 5.20 5.33
N LEU A 196 -31.23 5.24 5.78
CA LEU A 196 -30.44 6.46 5.87
C LEU A 196 -30.26 7.07 4.48
N GLY A 197 -30.67 8.33 4.30
CA GLY A 197 -30.58 9.04 3.02
C GLY A 197 -29.28 9.83 2.82
N VAL A 198 -28.76 10.45 3.87
CA VAL A 198 -27.56 11.31 3.84
C VAL A 198 -26.79 11.14 5.15
N LEU A 199 -25.46 11.29 5.09
CA LEU A 199 -24.63 11.37 6.29
C LEU A 199 -24.51 12.81 6.82
N PRO A 200 -24.55 13.01 8.15
CA PRO A 200 -24.50 14.35 8.76
C PRO A 200 -23.19 15.07 8.46
N GLN A 201 -23.23 16.39 8.29
CA GLN A 201 -22.06 17.18 7.87
C GLN A 201 -20.93 17.17 8.89
N ASN A 202 -21.20 16.86 10.15
CA ASN A 202 -20.20 16.81 11.22
C ASN A 202 -19.70 15.38 11.53
N ILE A 203 -19.80 14.43 10.60
CA ILE A 203 -19.29 13.05 10.82
C ILE A 203 -17.80 13.01 11.19
N GLY A 204 -17.01 13.99 10.72
CA GLY A 204 -15.61 14.16 11.09
C GLY A 204 -15.32 14.35 12.58
N SER A 205 -16.32 14.69 13.40
CA SER A 205 -16.17 14.79 14.87
C SER A 205 -15.84 13.45 15.53
N LEU A 206 -16.16 12.33 14.88
CA LEU A 206 -15.89 10.98 15.36
C LEU A 206 -14.43 10.56 15.14
N SER A 207 -13.49 11.32 15.70
CA SER A 207 -12.05 11.13 15.51
C SER A 207 -11.51 9.77 16.01
N ARG A 208 -12.24 9.09 16.91
CA ARG A 208 -11.90 7.78 17.48
C ARG A 208 -12.57 6.60 16.77
N LEU A 209 -13.38 6.86 15.74
CA LEU A 209 -14.11 5.83 15.02
C LEU A 209 -13.13 4.90 14.30
N ILE A 210 -13.23 3.60 14.56
CA ILE A 210 -12.41 2.54 13.99
C ILE A 210 -13.19 1.81 12.89
N ARG A 211 -14.48 1.56 13.12
CA ARG A 211 -15.36 0.88 12.18
C ARG A 211 -16.66 1.65 11.98
N LEU A 212 -16.97 1.93 10.72
CA LEU A 212 -18.23 2.52 10.29
C LEU A 212 -18.91 1.60 9.28
N ASP A 213 -20.04 1.02 9.67
CA ASP A 213 -20.83 0.12 8.83
C ASP A 213 -22.18 0.72 8.49
N LEU A 214 -22.33 1.08 7.21
CA LEU A 214 -23.50 1.74 6.64
C LEU A 214 -24.03 0.98 5.41
N HIS A 215 -23.70 -0.31 5.29
CA HIS A 215 -24.15 -1.09 4.15
C HIS A 215 -25.69 -1.20 4.10
N GLN A 216 -26.26 -1.45 2.92
CA GLN A 216 -27.72 -1.63 2.75
C GLN A 216 -28.55 -0.45 3.29
N ASN A 217 -28.24 0.75 2.80
CA ASN A 217 -28.97 1.98 3.11
C ASN A 217 -29.38 2.70 1.81
N LYS A 218 -29.85 3.95 1.91
CA LYS A 218 -30.23 4.81 0.78
C LYS A 218 -29.30 6.02 0.64
N ILE A 219 -28.06 5.91 1.11
CA ILE A 219 -27.14 7.05 1.20
C ILE A 219 -26.78 7.53 -0.20
N SER A 220 -27.04 8.82 -0.48
CA SER A 220 -26.77 9.43 -1.79
C SER A 220 -25.39 10.11 -1.88
N SER A 221 -24.85 10.57 -0.75
CA SER A 221 -23.57 11.28 -0.69
C SER A 221 -22.87 11.10 0.66
N VAL A 222 -21.54 11.22 0.64
CA VAL A 222 -20.68 11.28 1.83
C VAL A 222 -20.13 12.71 1.95
N PRO A 223 -20.23 13.37 3.11
CA PRO A 223 -19.74 14.73 3.28
C PRO A 223 -18.19 14.79 3.31
N PRO A 224 -17.57 15.91 2.87
CA PRO A 224 -16.11 16.10 2.91
C PRO A 224 -15.50 15.97 4.31
N SER A 225 -16.27 16.27 5.35
CA SER A 225 -15.83 16.15 6.76
C SER A 225 -15.45 14.75 7.18
N ILE A 226 -15.77 13.70 6.39
CA ILE A 226 -15.33 12.33 6.64
C ILE A 226 -13.81 12.22 6.83
N GLY A 227 -13.02 13.10 6.20
CA GLY A 227 -11.56 13.16 6.40
C GLY A 227 -11.13 13.37 7.85
N GLY A 228 -12.00 13.90 8.73
CA GLY A 228 -11.76 14.06 10.16
C GLY A 228 -11.73 12.75 10.96
N CYS A 229 -12.28 11.65 10.42
CA CYS A 229 -12.29 10.32 11.05
C CYS A 229 -10.93 9.62 10.95
N SER A 230 -9.86 10.26 11.44
CA SER A 230 -8.46 9.84 11.28
C SER A 230 -8.12 8.44 11.82
N SER A 231 -8.94 7.89 12.73
CA SER A 231 -8.77 6.54 13.28
C SER A 231 -9.43 5.42 12.48
N LEU A 232 -10.19 5.75 11.42
CA LEU A 232 -11.04 4.79 10.71
C LEU A 232 -10.20 3.74 9.98
N VAL A 233 -10.51 2.46 10.22
CA VAL A 233 -9.82 1.29 9.65
C VAL A 233 -10.74 0.55 8.68
N GLU A 234 -12.02 0.44 9.02
CA GLU A 234 -13.03 -0.27 8.22
C GLU A 234 -14.20 0.65 7.90
N PHE A 235 -14.48 0.81 6.60
CA PHE A 235 -15.60 1.61 6.13
C PHE A 235 -16.43 0.83 5.11
N TYR A 236 -17.65 0.48 5.50
CA TYR A 236 -18.58 -0.27 4.66
C TYR A 236 -19.74 0.63 4.21
N LEU A 237 -19.85 0.85 2.91
CA LEU A 237 -20.88 1.65 2.24
C LEU A 237 -21.56 0.88 1.10
N GLY A 238 -21.41 -0.45 1.07
CA GLY A 238 -21.99 -1.28 0.02
C GLY A 238 -23.52 -1.25 -0.02
N ILE A 239 -24.12 -1.39 -1.21
CA ILE A 239 -25.58 -1.40 -1.41
C ILE A 239 -26.19 -0.07 -0.90
N ASN A 240 -25.81 1.02 -1.57
CA ASN A 240 -26.31 2.37 -1.34
C ASN A 240 -26.60 3.06 -2.69
N SER A 241 -26.90 4.35 -2.68
CA SER A 241 -27.20 5.15 -3.87
C SER A 241 -26.12 6.20 -4.15
N LEU A 242 -24.87 5.93 -3.77
CA LEU A 242 -23.76 6.89 -3.91
C LEU A 242 -23.45 7.15 -5.38
N SER A 243 -23.45 8.42 -5.77
CA SER A 243 -23.10 8.85 -7.14
C SER A 243 -21.65 9.33 -7.27
N THR A 244 -21.12 9.94 -6.20
CA THR A 244 -19.75 10.46 -6.08
C THR A 244 -19.19 10.18 -4.69
N LEU A 245 -17.87 10.29 -4.57
CA LEU A 245 -17.13 10.25 -3.30
C LEU A 245 -16.32 11.54 -3.15
N PRO A 246 -16.26 12.14 -1.95
CA PRO A 246 -15.43 13.31 -1.68
C PRO A 246 -13.94 12.96 -1.79
N ALA A 247 -13.10 13.94 -2.17
CA ALA A 247 -11.65 13.73 -2.29
C ALA A 247 -10.98 13.54 -0.91
N GLU A 248 -11.58 14.12 0.12
CA GLU A 248 -11.19 14.10 1.53
C GLU A 248 -11.27 12.69 2.15
N ILE A 249 -11.95 11.74 1.51
CA ILE A 249 -11.88 10.33 1.92
C ILE A 249 -10.43 9.82 1.90
N GLY A 250 -9.57 10.44 1.08
CA GLY A 250 -8.15 10.13 1.04
C GLY A 250 -7.38 10.52 2.30
N ASP A 251 -7.91 11.38 3.17
CA ASP A 251 -7.27 11.81 4.42
C ASP A 251 -7.33 10.74 5.53
N LEU A 252 -8.09 9.67 5.31
CA LEU A 252 -8.23 8.54 6.20
C LEU A 252 -6.96 7.65 6.20
N SER A 253 -5.90 8.15 6.84
CA SER A 253 -4.56 7.56 6.82
C SER A 253 -4.46 6.11 7.32
N ARG A 254 -5.40 5.66 8.17
CA ARG A 254 -5.45 4.32 8.76
C ARG A 254 -6.42 3.36 8.06
N LEU A 255 -7.14 3.82 7.04
CA LEU A 255 -8.16 3.02 6.37
C LEU A 255 -7.50 1.83 5.67
N GLY A 256 -7.97 0.62 6.01
CA GLY A 256 -7.48 -0.64 5.44
C GLY A 256 -8.53 -1.33 4.56
N THR A 257 -9.81 -1.17 4.88
CA THR A 257 -10.92 -1.82 4.19
C THR A 257 -11.95 -0.79 3.77
N LEU A 258 -12.23 -0.71 2.48
CA LEU A 258 -13.28 0.15 1.91
C LEU A 258 -14.19 -0.68 1.01
N ASP A 259 -15.46 -0.86 1.42
CA ASP A 259 -16.48 -1.52 0.61
C ASP A 259 -17.46 -0.49 0.04
N LEU A 260 -17.47 -0.36 -1.28
CA LEU A 260 -18.33 0.54 -2.05
C LEU A 260 -19.18 -0.23 -3.06
N ARG A 261 -19.33 -1.55 -2.91
CA ARG A 261 -20.06 -2.39 -3.86
C ARG A 261 -21.51 -1.93 -4.06
N SER A 262 -22.09 -2.20 -5.22
CA SER A 262 -23.52 -1.95 -5.48
C SER A 262 -23.93 -0.51 -5.16
N ASN A 263 -23.23 0.44 -5.78
CA ASN A 263 -23.53 1.87 -5.74
C ASN A 263 -23.67 2.41 -7.18
N GLN A 264 -23.76 3.73 -7.35
CA GLN A 264 -23.91 4.39 -8.65
C GLN A 264 -22.67 5.23 -9.01
N LEU A 265 -21.50 4.85 -8.50
CA LEU A 265 -20.27 5.63 -8.69
C LEU A 265 -19.86 5.63 -10.16
N LYS A 266 -19.62 6.83 -10.71
CA LYS A 266 -19.14 7.04 -12.08
C LYS A 266 -17.62 7.01 -12.17
N GLU A 267 -16.95 7.45 -11.12
CA GLU A 267 -15.50 7.49 -10.98
C GLU A 267 -15.08 7.26 -9.52
N TYR A 268 -13.83 6.85 -9.33
CA TYR A 268 -13.18 6.79 -8.02
C TYR A 268 -12.27 8.01 -7.89
N PRO A 269 -12.42 8.87 -6.87
CA PRO A 269 -11.73 10.16 -6.81
C PRO A 269 -10.22 9.97 -6.69
N VAL A 270 -9.44 10.77 -7.43
CA VAL A 270 -7.97 10.73 -7.42
C VAL A 270 -7.40 10.94 -6.01
N GLY A 271 -8.05 11.80 -5.22
CA GLY A 271 -7.68 12.04 -3.82
C GLY A 271 -7.69 10.78 -2.95
N ALA A 272 -8.54 9.80 -3.28
CA ALA A 272 -8.63 8.53 -2.56
C ALA A 272 -7.57 7.50 -2.98
N CYS A 273 -6.81 7.77 -4.06
CA CYS A 273 -5.70 6.90 -4.49
C CYS A 273 -4.46 7.00 -3.58
N LYS A 274 -4.43 7.95 -2.63
CA LYS A 274 -3.36 8.08 -1.62
C LYS A 274 -3.53 7.14 -0.41
N LEU A 275 -4.68 6.47 -0.31
CA LEU A 275 -5.00 5.57 0.79
C LEU A 275 -4.13 4.31 0.78
N LYS A 276 -3.81 3.81 1.97
CA LYS A 276 -3.04 2.56 2.18
C LYS A 276 -3.95 1.36 2.40
N LEU A 277 -4.94 1.19 1.51
CA LEU A 277 -5.94 0.11 1.61
C LEU A 277 -5.30 -1.28 1.41
N SER A 278 -5.90 -2.29 2.03
CA SER A 278 -5.68 -3.73 1.80
C SER A 278 -6.81 -4.32 0.95
N TYR A 279 -8.05 -3.87 1.17
CA TYR A 279 -9.25 -4.33 0.47
C TYR A 279 -10.05 -3.14 -0.07
N LEU A 280 -10.37 -3.17 -1.37
CA LEU A 280 -11.23 -2.20 -2.03
C LEU A 280 -12.25 -2.95 -2.92
N ASP A 281 -13.53 -2.80 -2.60
CA ASP A 281 -14.62 -3.35 -3.40
C ASP A 281 -15.37 -2.22 -4.10
N LEU A 282 -15.26 -2.18 -5.42
CA LEU A 282 -15.95 -1.25 -6.31
C LEU A 282 -16.94 -1.98 -7.22
N SER A 283 -17.29 -3.24 -6.92
CA SER A 283 -18.16 -4.05 -7.77
C SER A 283 -19.56 -3.44 -7.92
N ASN A 284 -20.24 -3.77 -9.02
CA ASN A 284 -21.61 -3.32 -9.34
C ASN A 284 -21.80 -1.80 -9.19
N ASN A 285 -20.88 -1.03 -9.79
CA ASN A 285 -20.99 0.42 -9.90
C ASN A 285 -21.16 0.83 -11.37
N SER A 286 -21.14 2.14 -11.64
CA SER A 286 -21.24 2.71 -12.99
C SER A 286 -19.88 3.21 -13.52
N LEU A 287 -18.77 2.62 -13.06
CA LEU A 287 -17.42 3.04 -13.43
C LEU A 287 -17.17 2.77 -14.92
N THR A 288 -16.83 3.82 -15.67
CA THR A 288 -16.51 3.72 -17.11
C THR A 288 -15.01 3.50 -17.37
N GLY A 289 -14.18 3.90 -16.42
CA GLY A 289 -12.73 3.75 -16.42
C GLY A 289 -12.15 3.88 -15.01
N LEU A 290 -10.84 3.72 -14.90
CA LEU A 290 -10.09 3.88 -13.65
C LEU A 290 -8.95 4.88 -13.86
N HIS A 291 -8.73 5.73 -12.87
CA HIS A 291 -7.60 6.65 -12.84
C HIS A 291 -6.28 5.88 -12.75
N PRO A 292 -5.26 6.20 -13.59
CA PRO A 292 -3.94 5.61 -13.51
C PRO A 292 -3.31 5.65 -12.10
N GLU A 293 -3.60 6.70 -11.33
CA GLU A 293 -3.18 6.95 -9.95
C GLU A 293 -3.57 5.83 -8.99
N LEU A 294 -4.63 5.07 -9.27
CA LEU A 294 -5.00 3.88 -8.50
C LEU A 294 -3.86 2.84 -8.49
N GLY A 295 -3.04 2.81 -9.55
CA GLY A 295 -1.82 2.00 -9.63
C GLY A 295 -0.74 2.31 -8.58
N ASN A 296 -0.82 3.45 -7.89
CA ASN A 296 0.10 3.82 -6.80
C ASN A 296 -0.26 3.17 -5.46
N MET A 297 -1.42 2.54 -5.33
CA MET A 297 -1.87 1.85 -4.12
C MET A 297 -1.17 0.49 -3.94
N THR A 298 0.13 0.51 -3.63
CA THR A 298 0.97 -0.69 -3.50
C THR A 298 0.57 -1.62 -2.38
N THR A 299 -0.18 -1.14 -1.38
CA THR A 299 -0.67 -1.95 -0.26
C THR A 299 -1.91 -2.78 -0.60
N LEU A 300 -2.58 -2.48 -1.72
CA LEU A 300 -3.88 -3.04 -2.07
C LEU A 300 -3.73 -4.50 -2.51
N ARG A 301 -4.25 -5.42 -1.68
CA ARG A 301 -4.17 -6.86 -1.90
C ARG A 301 -5.31 -7.38 -2.74
N LYS A 302 -6.50 -6.81 -2.57
CA LYS A 302 -7.72 -7.23 -3.26
C LYS A 302 -8.51 -6.01 -3.75
N LEU A 303 -8.65 -5.92 -5.06
CA LEU A 303 -9.49 -4.95 -5.76
C LEU A 303 -10.57 -5.71 -6.55
N VAL A 304 -11.83 -5.43 -6.25
CA VAL A 304 -12.98 -6.05 -6.94
C VAL A 304 -13.69 -5.00 -7.80
N LEU A 305 -13.84 -5.29 -9.09
CA LEU A 305 -14.39 -4.36 -10.09
C LEU A 305 -15.53 -4.95 -10.92
N VAL A 306 -15.92 -6.19 -10.64
CA VAL A 306 -16.93 -6.94 -11.40
C VAL A 306 -18.25 -6.16 -11.44
N GLY A 307 -18.96 -6.19 -12.57
CA GLY A 307 -20.26 -5.52 -12.70
C GLY A 307 -20.20 -4.02 -13.00
N ASN A 308 -19.05 -3.50 -13.42
CA ASN A 308 -18.90 -2.14 -13.93
C ASN A 308 -18.82 -2.10 -15.46
N PRO A 309 -19.35 -1.04 -16.13
CA PRO A 309 -19.24 -0.85 -17.57
C PRO A 309 -17.85 -0.32 -18.00
N LEU A 310 -16.77 -1.01 -17.62
CA LEU A 310 -15.38 -0.63 -17.91
C LEU A 310 -15.04 -0.87 -19.39
N ARG A 311 -15.35 0.09 -20.26
CA ARG A 311 -15.13 -0.04 -21.72
C ARG A 311 -13.65 0.05 -22.12
N THR A 312 -12.81 0.64 -21.27
CA THR A 312 -11.39 0.93 -21.55
C THR A 312 -10.44 -0.18 -21.12
N LEU A 313 -10.91 -1.15 -20.32
CA LEU A 313 -10.11 -2.23 -19.74
C LEU A 313 -10.55 -3.58 -20.29
N ARG A 314 -9.58 -4.45 -20.64
CA ARG A 314 -9.88 -5.83 -21.06
C ARG A 314 -10.44 -6.62 -19.87
N SER A 315 -11.44 -7.46 -20.12
CA SER A 315 -12.10 -8.29 -19.10
C SER A 315 -11.14 -9.19 -18.32
N SER A 316 -10.05 -9.67 -18.95
CA SER A 316 -9.02 -10.46 -18.30
C SER A 316 -8.19 -9.69 -17.26
N LEU A 317 -8.07 -8.36 -17.39
CA LEU A 317 -7.41 -7.52 -16.39
C LEU A 317 -8.35 -7.18 -15.23
N VAL A 318 -9.64 -6.99 -15.53
CA VAL A 318 -10.68 -6.67 -14.53
C VAL A 318 -10.95 -7.87 -13.61
N ASN A 319 -10.96 -9.08 -14.16
CA ASN A 319 -11.19 -10.32 -13.41
C ASN A 319 -9.87 -11.00 -12.98
N GLY A 320 -8.72 -10.42 -13.33
CA GLY A 320 -7.40 -10.97 -13.06
C GLY A 320 -6.83 -10.59 -11.68
N PRO A 321 -5.57 -10.99 -11.39
CA PRO A 321 -4.91 -10.63 -10.13
C PRO A 321 -4.76 -9.11 -9.98
N THR A 322 -5.11 -8.59 -8.80
CA THR A 322 -5.05 -7.14 -8.49
C THR A 322 -3.69 -6.51 -8.82
N ALA A 323 -2.57 -7.20 -8.53
CA ALA A 323 -1.23 -6.71 -8.81
C ALA A 323 -0.97 -6.44 -10.32
N ALA A 324 -1.53 -7.26 -11.21
CA ALA A 324 -1.37 -7.08 -12.66
C ALA A 324 -2.11 -5.84 -13.16
N LEU A 325 -3.33 -5.60 -12.65
CA LEU A 325 -4.12 -4.42 -12.96
C LEU A 325 -3.44 -3.14 -12.43
N LEU A 326 -2.93 -3.15 -11.20
CA LEU A 326 -2.20 -2.01 -10.62
C LEU A 326 -0.92 -1.69 -11.41
N LYS A 327 -0.18 -2.73 -11.84
CA LYS A 327 1.00 -2.55 -12.70
C LYS A 327 0.63 -1.94 -14.06
N TYR A 328 -0.47 -2.39 -14.67
CA TYR A 328 -0.98 -1.82 -15.91
C TYR A 328 -1.38 -0.34 -15.75
N LEU A 329 -2.12 0.01 -14.69
CA LEU A 329 -2.49 1.41 -14.41
C LEU A 329 -1.26 2.28 -14.15
N ARG A 330 -0.25 1.76 -13.45
CA ARG A 330 1.03 2.46 -13.23
C ARG A 330 1.80 2.71 -14.53
N SER A 331 1.73 1.80 -15.49
CA SER A 331 2.31 2.01 -16.84
C SER A 331 1.54 3.02 -17.70
N ARG A 332 0.35 3.44 -17.28
CA ARG A 332 -0.44 4.49 -17.96
C ARG A 332 -0.14 5.88 -17.40
N LEU A 333 0.24 6.01 -16.12
CA LEU A 333 0.76 7.27 -15.54
C LEU A 333 1.95 7.82 -16.33
N SER A 334 2.83 6.94 -16.82
CA SER A 334 3.97 7.32 -17.65
C SER A 334 3.59 7.81 -19.05
N ASN A 335 2.34 7.64 -19.48
CA ASN A 335 1.86 8.01 -20.82
C ASN A 335 0.76 9.09 -20.80
N SER A 336 0.28 9.53 -19.63
CA SER A 336 -0.91 10.41 -19.51
C SER A 336 -0.62 11.90 -19.31
N GLU A 337 0.65 12.33 -19.21
CA GLU A 337 1.01 13.76 -19.18
C GLU A 337 1.21 14.38 -20.58
N GLU A 338 0.80 13.70 -21.65
CA GLU A 338 0.91 14.24 -23.03
C GLU A 338 -0.37 14.90 -23.57
N THR A 339 -1.48 14.94 -22.83
CA THR A 339 -2.71 15.58 -23.35
C THR A 339 -3.42 16.44 -22.31
N SER A 340 -3.23 17.76 -22.46
CA SER A 340 -3.97 18.91 -21.92
C SER A 340 -3.43 19.61 -20.65
N ALA A 341 -3.13 20.90 -20.85
CA ALA A 341 -2.84 22.00 -19.90
C ALA A 341 -1.36 22.25 -19.46
N SER A 342 -0.78 23.28 -20.10
CA SER A 342 0.38 24.12 -19.72
C SER A 342 1.70 23.45 -19.36
N THR A 343 2.72 23.74 -20.18
CA THR A 343 4.15 23.43 -20.01
C THR A 343 4.66 23.65 -18.59
N PRO A 344 5.21 22.63 -17.90
CA PRO A 344 6.00 22.84 -16.69
C PRO A 344 7.33 23.47 -17.07
N THR A 345 7.68 24.59 -16.44
CA THR A 345 9.00 25.21 -16.62
C THR A 345 10.10 24.23 -16.20
N LYS A 346 11.20 24.19 -16.95
CA LYS A 346 12.35 23.27 -16.75
C LYS A 346 12.85 23.24 -15.30
N GLU A 347 12.75 24.36 -14.58
CA GLU A 347 13.13 24.51 -13.17
C GLU A 347 12.31 23.64 -12.21
N ASN A 348 11.01 23.45 -12.47
CA ASN A 348 10.15 22.64 -11.60
C ASN A 348 10.49 21.15 -11.69
N VAL A 349 10.88 20.68 -12.87
CA VAL A 349 11.31 19.30 -13.10
C VAL A 349 12.64 19.03 -12.41
N ILE A 350 13.59 19.97 -12.52
CA ILE A 350 14.89 19.87 -11.86
C ILE A 350 14.73 19.88 -10.32
N ALA A 351 13.90 20.77 -9.78
CA ALA A 351 13.63 20.83 -8.34
C ALA A 351 12.89 19.58 -7.81
N SER A 352 12.07 18.92 -8.64
CA SER A 352 11.42 17.66 -8.28
C SER A 352 12.42 16.50 -8.24
N ALA A 353 13.30 16.39 -9.25
CA ALA A 353 14.34 15.37 -9.31
C ALA A 353 15.38 15.55 -8.19
N ALA A 354 15.74 16.80 -7.87
CA ALA A 354 16.59 17.11 -6.71
C ALA A 354 15.96 16.63 -5.39
N ARG A 355 14.67 16.88 -5.16
CA ARG A 355 13.95 16.39 -3.96
C ARG A 355 13.84 14.87 -3.91
N MET A 356 13.62 14.22 -5.05
CA MET A 356 13.55 12.76 -5.13
C MET A 356 14.91 12.10 -4.85
N SER A 357 16.01 12.75 -5.27
CA SER A 357 17.37 12.25 -5.08
C SER A 357 17.79 12.12 -3.61
N ILE A 358 17.19 12.91 -2.71
CA ILE A 358 17.46 12.86 -1.26
C ILE A 358 17.08 11.50 -0.67
N SER A 359 16.00 10.88 -1.15
CA SER A 359 15.51 9.59 -0.63
C SER A 359 16.14 8.40 -1.36
N SER A 360 16.33 8.51 -2.68
CA SER A 360 16.84 7.41 -3.51
C SER A 360 18.37 7.32 -3.59
N LYS A 361 19.10 8.39 -3.22
CA LYS A 361 20.53 8.59 -3.51
C LYS A 361 20.87 8.52 -5.00
N GLU A 362 19.86 8.60 -5.87
CA GLU A 362 19.98 8.61 -7.32
C GLU A 362 19.32 9.87 -7.89
N LEU A 363 20.08 10.63 -8.66
CA LEU A 363 19.61 11.78 -9.40
C LEU A 363 19.47 11.42 -10.88
N SER A 364 18.26 11.50 -11.42
CA SER A 364 18.02 11.25 -12.85
C SER A 364 17.34 12.45 -13.50
N LEU A 365 18.06 13.08 -14.43
CA LEU A 365 17.63 14.23 -15.24
C LEU A 365 17.73 13.90 -16.74
N GLU A 366 17.36 12.68 -17.12
CA GLU A 366 17.46 12.21 -18.51
C GLU A 366 16.41 12.88 -19.42
N GLY A 367 16.81 13.31 -20.62
CA GLY A 367 15.86 13.71 -21.67
C GLY A 367 15.21 15.08 -21.48
N LEU A 368 15.77 15.95 -20.64
CA LEU A 368 15.18 17.24 -20.26
C LEU A 368 15.63 18.43 -21.13
N ASN A 369 16.44 18.18 -22.17
CA ASN A 369 17.04 19.22 -23.02
C ASN A 369 17.79 20.30 -22.20
N LEU A 370 18.57 19.85 -21.21
CA LEU A 370 19.42 20.71 -20.38
C LEU A 370 20.70 21.07 -21.13
N SER A 371 21.09 22.35 -21.10
CA SER A 371 22.42 22.81 -21.54
C SER A 371 23.41 22.90 -20.38
N ASP A 372 22.90 23.10 -19.17
CA ASP A 372 23.66 23.17 -17.92
C ASP A 372 22.79 22.60 -16.78
N VAL A 373 23.42 22.13 -15.70
CA VAL A 373 22.72 21.58 -14.53
C VAL A 373 22.80 22.58 -13.37
N PRO A 374 21.65 23.06 -12.85
CA PRO A 374 21.63 24.08 -11.80
C PRO A 374 22.40 23.67 -10.54
N SER A 375 22.97 24.68 -9.87
CA SER A 375 23.88 24.49 -8.74
C SER A 375 23.19 23.83 -7.53
N GLU A 376 21.90 24.09 -7.37
CA GLU A 376 21.06 23.68 -6.25
C GLU A 376 20.88 22.16 -6.18
N VAL A 377 21.04 21.46 -7.30
CA VAL A 377 20.92 20.00 -7.38
C VAL A 377 22.09 19.31 -6.67
N TRP A 378 23.23 19.98 -6.58
CA TRP A 378 24.49 19.45 -6.04
C TRP A 378 24.67 19.70 -4.54
N GLU A 379 23.75 20.42 -3.87
CA GLU A 379 23.83 20.71 -2.44
C GLU A 379 23.49 19.50 -1.55
N SER A 380 22.87 18.46 -2.12
CA SER A 380 22.55 17.23 -1.38
C SER A 380 23.75 16.27 -1.34
N GLY A 381 24.45 16.24 -0.20
CA GLY A 381 25.77 15.59 -0.05
C GLY A 381 25.86 14.05 -0.07
N GLU A 382 24.85 13.32 -0.56
CA GLU A 382 24.82 11.84 -0.52
C GLU A 382 24.44 11.15 -1.85
N ILE A 383 24.60 11.81 -3.00
CA ILE A 383 24.25 11.22 -4.29
C ILE A 383 25.29 10.16 -4.72
N THR A 384 24.82 8.93 -4.94
CA THR A 384 25.66 7.79 -5.38
C THR A 384 25.56 7.53 -6.88
N LYS A 385 24.50 7.98 -7.54
CA LYS A 385 24.30 7.78 -8.98
C LYS A 385 23.65 8.99 -9.63
N VAL A 386 24.21 9.43 -10.75
CA VAL A 386 23.75 10.58 -11.53
C VAL A 386 23.54 10.16 -12.98
N ASN A 387 22.34 10.39 -13.50
CA ASN A 387 22.00 10.19 -14.91
C ASN A 387 21.59 11.53 -15.54
N LEU A 388 22.44 12.06 -16.42
CA LEU A 388 22.20 13.28 -17.21
C LEU A 388 22.10 12.98 -18.71
N SER A 389 21.75 11.74 -19.08
CA SER A 389 21.74 11.33 -20.48
C SER A 389 20.67 12.03 -21.33
N LYS A 390 20.84 12.03 -22.66
CA LYS A 390 19.90 12.63 -23.63
C LYS A 390 19.62 14.12 -23.37
N ASN A 391 20.65 14.87 -23.02
CA ASN A 391 20.57 16.32 -22.85
C ASN A 391 21.45 17.03 -23.91
N SER A 392 21.66 18.33 -23.74
CA SER A 392 22.51 19.17 -24.61
C SER A 392 23.71 19.74 -23.83
N ILE A 393 24.23 19.00 -22.86
CA ILE A 393 25.33 19.44 -21.99
C ILE A 393 26.65 19.44 -22.77
N GLU A 394 27.36 20.57 -22.76
CA GLU A 394 28.68 20.71 -23.41
C GLU A 394 29.84 20.55 -22.41
N GLU A 395 29.68 21.04 -21.19
CA GLU A 395 30.66 20.94 -20.10
C GLU A 395 29.96 20.55 -18.80
N LEU A 396 30.67 19.84 -17.92
CA LEU A 396 30.12 19.46 -16.61
C LEU A 396 30.29 20.62 -15.62
N PRO A 397 29.32 20.86 -14.73
CA PRO A 397 29.42 21.92 -13.73
C PRO A 397 30.52 21.60 -12.72
N ALA A 398 31.27 22.63 -12.30
CA ALA A 398 32.34 22.49 -11.31
C ALA A 398 31.81 21.96 -9.97
N GLN A 399 30.55 22.24 -9.65
CA GLN A 399 29.84 21.80 -8.45
C GLN A 399 29.70 20.28 -8.36
N LEU A 400 29.76 19.54 -9.48
CA LEU A 400 29.78 18.07 -9.46
C LEU A 400 30.98 17.53 -8.65
N SER A 401 32.07 18.30 -8.56
CA SER A 401 33.25 17.95 -7.77
C SER A 401 33.01 17.82 -6.26
N THR A 402 31.88 18.32 -5.74
CA THR A 402 31.50 18.18 -4.32
C THR A 402 30.87 16.81 -4.01
N SER A 403 30.45 16.06 -5.03
CA SER A 403 29.75 14.77 -4.89
C SER A 403 30.73 13.60 -4.69
N VAL A 404 31.49 13.61 -3.59
CA VAL A 404 32.55 12.63 -3.29
C VAL A 404 32.03 11.18 -3.17
N SER A 405 30.75 11.02 -2.86
CA SER A 405 30.07 9.72 -2.73
C SER A 405 29.60 9.13 -4.07
N LEU A 406 29.80 9.83 -5.18
CA LEU A 406 29.31 9.41 -6.50
C LEU A 406 30.05 8.15 -7.00
N GLN A 407 29.26 7.14 -7.33
CA GLN A 407 29.74 5.85 -7.83
C GLN A 407 29.41 5.63 -9.31
N THR A 408 28.30 6.19 -9.80
CA THR A 408 27.87 6.03 -11.20
C THR A 408 27.52 7.37 -11.82
N LEU A 409 28.14 7.68 -12.97
CA LEU A 409 27.90 8.89 -13.74
C LEU A 409 27.56 8.53 -15.19
N ILE A 410 26.34 8.86 -15.61
CA ILE A 410 25.82 8.58 -16.96
C ILE A 410 25.62 9.91 -17.70
N LEU A 411 26.39 10.10 -18.76
CA LEU A 411 26.46 11.31 -19.60
C LEU A 411 26.16 11.00 -21.08
N SER A 412 25.60 9.83 -21.36
CA SER A 412 25.26 9.33 -22.69
C SER A 412 24.43 10.32 -23.50
N ARG A 413 24.70 10.48 -24.79
CA ARG A 413 23.90 11.33 -25.71
C ARG A 413 23.83 12.79 -25.26
N ASN A 414 24.99 13.42 -25.12
CA ASN A 414 25.15 14.85 -24.83
C ASN A 414 26.01 15.52 -25.91
N LYS A 415 26.49 16.74 -25.65
CA LYS A 415 27.35 17.53 -26.56
C LYS A 415 28.75 17.75 -25.97
N ILE A 416 29.22 16.84 -25.11
CA ILE A 416 30.52 16.96 -24.44
C ILE A 416 31.65 16.80 -25.45
N LYS A 417 32.50 17.82 -25.57
CA LYS A 417 33.59 17.88 -26.56
C LYS A 417 34.95 17.47 -25.98
N ASP A 418 35.19 17.77 -24.70
CA ASP A 418 36.47 17.54 -24.05
C ASP A 418 36.36 16.59 -22.86
N TRP A 419 37.44 15.84 -22.60
CA TRP A 419 37.51 14.91 -21.47
C TRP A 419 37.47 15.67 -20.13
N PRO A 420 36.49 15.42 -19.23
CA PRO A 420 36.31 16.21 -18.02
C PRO A 420 37.24 15.79 -16.87
N GLY A 421 38.55 15.68 -17.14
CA GLY A 421 39.54 15.13 -16.20
C GLY A 421 39.64 15.90 -14.88
N ALA A 422 39.42 17.21 -14.87
CA ALA A 422 39.48 18.04 -13.67
C ALA A 422 38.38 17.67 -12.65
N ILE A 423 37.16 17.39 -13.11
CA ILE A 423 36.04 17.00 -12.25
C ILE A 423 36.16 15.54 -11.85
N LEU A 424 36.54 14.67 -12.79
CA LEU A 424 36.74 13.25 -12.51
C LEU A 424 37.81 12.99 -11.44
N LYS A 425 38.86 13.82 -11.37
CA LYS A 425 39.88 13.76 -10.32
C LYS A 425 39.30 13.95 -8.90
N SER A 426 38.20 14.68 -8.77
CA SER A 426 37.52 14.96 -7.50
C SER A 426 36.47 13.90 -7.12
N LEU A 427 36.33 12.82 -7.91
CA LEU A 427 35.34 11.75 -7.71
C LEU A 427 36.03 10.41 -7.40
N PRO A 428 36.57 10.21 -6.18
CA PRO A 428 37.42 9.06 -5.87
C PRO A 428 36.70 7.71 -5.85
N ASN A 429 35.36 7.71 -5.68
CA ASN A 429 34.55 6.50 -5.57
C ASN A 429 33.87 6.08 -6.89
N LEU A 430 34.20 6.76 -8.00
CA LEU A 430 33.54 6.52 -9.28
C LEU A 430 33.90 5.14 -9.83
N MET A 431 32.89 4.28 -10.00
CA MET A 431 33.01 2.92 -10.51
C MET A 431 32.43 2.77 -11.93
N CYS A 432 31.48 3.59 -12.32
CA CYS A 432 30.81 3.51 -13.61
C CYS A 432 30.74 4.88 -14.29
N LEU A 433 31.29 4.97 -15.50
CA LEU A 433 31.28 6.16 -16.34
C LEU A 433 30.77 5.82 -17.73
N LYS A 434 29.65 6.43 -18.14
CA LYS A 434 29.11 6.30 -19.49
C LYS A 434 29.14 7.64 -20.21
N LEU A 435 29.88 7.69 -21.30
CA LEU A 435 30.11 8.87 -22.15
C LEU A 435 29.75 8.58 -23.61
N ASP A 436 28.96 7.55 -23.88
CA ASP A 436 28.60 7.16 -25.23
C ASP A 436 27.82 8.25 -25.98
N ASN A 437 28.02 8.31 -27.30
CA ASN A 437 27.34 9.24 -28.20
C ASN A 437 27.51 10.71 -27.77
N ASN A 438 28.76 11.12 -27.57
CA ASN A 438 29.16 12.51 -27.41
C ASN A 438 30.13 12.91 -28.55
N PRO A 439 30.24 14.19 -28.89
CA PRO A 439 31.23 14.68 -29.86
C PRO A 439 32.63 14.84 -29.21
N LEU A 440 33.10 13.83 -28.47
CA LEU A 440 34.38 13.88 -27.77
C LEU A 440 35.53 13.96 -28.78
N ASN A 441 36.38 15.00 -28.66
CA ASN A 441 37.47 15.27 -29.60
C ASN A 441 38.70 14.40 -29.31
N GLN A 442 39.13 14.36 -28.04
CA GLN A 442 40.32 13.61 -27.60
C GLN A 442 40.23 13.25 -26.12
N ILE A 443 40.91 12.17 -25.74
CA ILE A 443 41.18 11.80 -24.35
C ILE A 443 42.70 11.97 -24.14
N PRO A 444 43.16 12.76 -23.15
CA PRO A 444 44.57 12.88 -22.84
C PRO A 444 45.21 11.51 -22.54
N LEU A 445 46.49 11.33 -22.86
CA LEU A 445 47.21 10.05 -22.69
C LEU A 445 47.13 9.50 -21.25
N ASP A 446 47.25 10.38 -20.27
CA ASP A 446 47.17 10.06 -18.84
C ASP A 446 45.77 10.34 -18.25
N GLY A 447 44.77 10.57 -19.11
CA GLY A 447 43.41 10.93 -18.73
C GLY A 447 42.69 9.89 -17.89
N PHE A 448 43.08 8.61 -17.96
CA PHE A 448 42.53 7.53 -17.15
C PHE A 448 43.22 7.37 -15.78
N GLN A 449 44.39 7.99 -15.56
CA GLN A 449 45.10 7.90 -14.28
C GLN A 449 44.24 8.44 -13.11
N VAL A 450 43.41 9.44 -13.38
CA VAL A 450 42.51 10.06 -12.39
C VAL A 450 41.27 9.24 -12.08
N VAL A 451 40.98 8.17 -12.83
CA VAL A 451 39.79 7.31 -12.70
C VAL A 451 40.15 5.82 -12.57
N SER A 452 41.27 5.53 -11.91
CA SER A 452 41.83 4.16 -11.76
C SER A 452 40.91 3.15 -11.07
N GLY A 453 39.88 3.61 -10.35
CA GLY A 453 38.87 2.78 -9.68
C GLY A 453 37.69 2.34 -10.55
N LEU A 454 37.62 2.75 -11.82
CA LEU A 454 36.50 2.41 -12.70
C LEU A 454 36.41 0.89 -12.97
N GLN A 455 35.17 0.39 -12.90
CA GLN A 455 34.79 -0.97 -13.25
C GLN A 455 34.02 -1.02 -14.58
N ILE A 456 33.28 0.03 -14.93
CA ILE A 456 32.50 0.11 -16.16
C ILE A 456 32.84 1.42 -16.89
N LEU A 457 33.24 1.31 -18.15
CA LEU A 457 33.53 2.45 -19.02
C LEU A 457 32.86 2.27 -20.38
N ASP A 458 32.02 3.22 -20.77
CA ASP A 458 31.40 3.27 -22.09
C ASP A 458 31.81 4.54 -22.84
N LEU A 459 32.53 4.38 -23.94
CA LEU A 459 32.99 5.44 -24.84
C LEU A 459 32.43 5.27 -26.26
N SER A 460 31.38 4.47 -26.42
CA SER A 460 30.84 4.11 -27.73
C SER A 460 30.34 5.33 -28.52
N VAL A 461 30.37 5.29 -29.85
CA VAL A 461 29.80 6.32 -30.73
C VAL A 461 30.36 7.72 -30.49
N ASN A 462 31.60 7.82 -30.00
CA ASN A 462 32.34 9.07 -29.95
C ASN A 462 33.17 9.25 -31.23
N ALA A 463 33.27 10.47 -31.73
CA ALA A 463 34.04 10.80 -32.93
C ALA A 463 35.57 10.87 -32.67
N VAL A 464 36.06 10.13 -31.68
CA VAL A 464 37.46 10.20 -31.27
C VAL A 464 38.31 9.44 -32.28
N SER A 465 39.03 10.18 -33.12
CA SER A 465 40.14 9.62 -33.89
C SER A 465 41.37 9.60 -32.98
N PHE A 466 41.61 8.46 -32.31
CA PHE A 466 42.81 8.27 -31.51
C PHE A 466 44.05 8.26 -32.43
N ARG A 467 44.76 9.38 -32.53
CA ARG A 467 46.11 9.40 -33.14
C ARG A 467 47.10 8.59 -32.30
N GLU A 468 46.93 8.68 -30.97
CA GLU A 468 47.58 7.84 -29.96
C GLU A 468 46.50 7.40 -28.97
N HIS A 469 46.45 6.11 -28.64
CA HIS A 469 45.42 5.57 -27.75
C HIS A 469 45.72 5.93 -26.28
N PRO A 470 44.69 6.27 -25.48
CA PRO A 470 44.86 6.49 -24.05
C PRO A 470 45.29 5.18 -23.39
N LYS A 471 46.10 5.29 -22.33
CA LYS A 471 46.66 4.14 -21.64
C LYS A 471 45.61 3.46 -20.76
N PHE A 472 44.94 2.44 -21.29
CA PHE A 472 43.97 1.61 -20.59
C PHE A 472 44.58 0.83 -19.43
N CYS A 473 45.90 0.61 -19.43
CA CYS A 473 46.61 -0.01 -18.31
C CYS A 473 46.45 0.76 -16.97
N HIS A 474 46.04 2.03 -17.01
CA HIS A 474 45.70 2.82 -15.83
C HIS A 474 44.32 2.49 -15.22
N LEU A 475 43.56 1.55 -15.80
CA LEU A 475 42.25 1.09 -15.32
C LEU A 475 42.30 -0.40 -14.88
N PRO A 476 43.09 -0.76 -13.85
CA PRO A 476 43.30 -2.18 -13.48
C PRO A 476 42.04 -2.88 -12.94
N GLN A 477 41.04 -2.11 -12.49
CA GLN A 477 39.78 -2.62 -11.93
C GLN A 477 38.66 -2.80 -12.96
N LEU A 478 38.94 -2.53 -14.24
CA LEU A 478 37.92 -2.52 -15.28
C LEU A 478 37.36 -3.93 -15.54
N ARG A 479 36.02 -4.03 -15.56
CA ARG A 479 35.25 -5.25 -15.80
C ARG A 479 34.46 -5.17 -17.10
N GLU A 480 33.97 -3.99 -17.46
CA GLU A 480 33.20 -3.78 -18.69
C GLU A 480 33.75 -2.59 -19.46
N LEU A 481 34.07 -2.81 -20.74
CA LEU A 481 34.59 -1.80 -21.64
C LEU A 481 33.81 -1.82 -22.95
N TYR A 482 33.19 -0.68 -23.27
CA TYR A 482 32.44 -0.50 -24.51
C TYR A 482 33.10 0.58 -25.38
N LEU A 483 33.49 0.15 -26.58
CA LEU A 483 34.24 0.90 -27.57
C LEU A 483 33.60 0.69 -28.95
N SER A 484 32.27 0.68 -29.02
CA SER A 484 31.53 0.52 -30.28
C SER A 484 31.62 1.81 -31.12
N ARG A 485 31.76 1.70 -32.45
CA ARG A 485 31.73 2.87 -33.37
C ARG A 485 32.68 4.02 -33.03
N ILE A 486 33.91 3.72 -32.59
CA ILE A 486 34.95 4.75 -32.34
C ILE A 486 36.06 4.74 -33.41
N GLN A 487 35.81 4.08 -34.55
CA GLN A 487 36.70 4.03 -35.71
C GLN A 487 38.07 3.40 -35.45
N LEU A 488 38.18 2.44 -34.52
CA LEU A 488 39.44 1.71 -34.28
C LEU A 488 39.87 0.89 -35.50
N SER A 489 41.15 1.03 -35.90
CA SER A 489 41.79 0.20 -36.93
C SER A 489 42.48 -1.05 -36.35
N GLU A 490 42.95 -0.96 -35.12
CA GLU A 490 43.58 -2.04 -34.37
C GLU A 490 43.13 -2.03 -32.91
N VAL A 491 43.31 -3.16 -32.22
CA VAL A 491 43.03 -3.26 -30.78
C VAL A 491 44.27 -2.78 -30.02
N PRO A 492 44.17 -1.77 -29.15
CA PRO A 492 45.30 -1.33 -28.32
C PRO A 492 45.88 -2.48 -27.47
N GLU A 493 47.19 -2.69 -27.56
CA GLU A 493 47.89 -3.81 -26.89
C GLU A 493 47.76 -3.78 -25.36
N ASP A 494 47.61 -2.61 -24.77
CA ASP A 494 47.46 -2.43 -23.33
C ASP A 494 46.09 -2.89 -22.78
N ILE A 495 45.04 -2.93 -23.62
CA ILE A 495 43.74 -3.54 -23.24
C ILE A 495 43.90 -5.04 -22.94
N LEU A 496 44.85 -5.71 -23.62
CA LEU A 496 45.08 -7.16 -23.46
C LEU A 496 45.63 -7.52 -22.08
N ASN A 497 46.16 -6.53 -21.34
CA ASN A 497 46.66 -6.71 -19.98
C ASN A 497 45.56 -6.58 -18.91
N LEU A 498 44.33 -6.23 -19.28
CA LEU A 498 43.18 -6.10 -18.37
C LEU A 498 42.61 -7.47 -17.99
N SER A 499 43.29 -8.17 -17.10
CA SER A 499 42.93 -9.53 -16.65
C SER A 499 41.58 -9.64 -15.94
N ASN A 500 41.05 -8.53 -15.40
CA ASN A 500 39.73 -8.48 -14.74
C ASN A 500 38.55 -8.22 -15.69
N LEU A 501 38.82 -7.98 -16.98
CA LEU A 501 37.80 -7.59 -17.94
C LEU A 501 36.89 -8.79 -18.27
N ILE A 502 35.59 -8.56 -18.20
CA ILE A 502 34.52 -9.54 -18.41
C ILE A 502 33.79 -9.29 -19.72
N ILE A 503 33.54 -8.02 -20.04
CA ILE A 503 32.84 -7.60 -21.25
C ILE A 503 33.74 -6.65 -22.03
N LEU A 504 33.99 -6.99 -23.30
CA LEU A 504 34.66 -6.14 -24.26
C LEU A 504 33.79 -6.01 -25.52
N ASP A 505 33.25 -4.82 -25.75
CA ASP A 505 32.50 -4.48 -26.96
C ASP A 505 33.35 -3.60 -27.88
N LEU A 506 33.70 -4.14 -29.04
CA LEU A 506 34.47 -3.51 -30.11
C LEU A 506 33.66 -3.50 -31.42
N ASN A 507 32.33 -3.61 -31.35
CA ASN A 507 31.51 -3.72 -32.54
C ASN A 507 31.55 -2.44 -33.41
N GLN A 508 31.28 -2.60 -34.71
CA GLN A 508 31.13 -1.49 -35.65
C GLN A 508 32.35 -0.55 -35.68
N ASN A 509 33.55 -1.13 -35.67
CA ASN A 509 34.83 -0.44 -35.89
C ASN A 509 35.43 -0.85 -37.26
N SER A 510 36.71 -0.54 -37.47
CA SER A 510 37.46 -0.84 -38.70
C SER A 510 38.58 -1.87 -38.46
N LEU A 511 38.43 -2.75 -37.47
CA LEU A 511 39.45 -3.72 -37.07
C LEU A 511 39.73 -4.72 -38.18
N GLN A 512 41.01 -4.94 -38.51
CA GLN A 512 41.41 -5.91 -39.54
C GLN A 512 41.79 -7.29 -38.98
N SER A 513 42.24 -7.33 -37.72
CA SER A 513 42.64 -8.55 -37.03
C SER A 513 42.51 -8.37 -35.52
N ILE A 514 42.59 -9.48 -34.79
CA ILE A 514 42.67 -9.51 -33.33
C ILE A 514 44.07 -10.00 -32.94
N PRO A 515 44.78 -9.32 -32.02
CA PRO A 515 46.12 -9.71 -31.60
C PRO A 515 46.11 -11.04 -30.84
N LYS A 516 47.21 -11.79 -30.96
CA LYS A 516 47.39 -13.09 -30.28
C LYS A 516 47.40 -12.98 -28.76
N GLY A 517 47.67 -11.78 -28.22
CA GLY A 517 47.66 -11.48 -26.79
C GLY A 517 46.27 -11.58 -26.15
N ILE A 518 45.19 -11.71 -26.93
CA ILE A 518 43.81 -11.88 -26.41
C ILE A 518 43.67 -13.08 -25.46
N LYS A 519 44.55 -14.09 -25.59
CA LYS A 519 44.62 -15.25 -24.69
C LYS A 519 44.87 -14.89 -23.21
N ASN A 520 45.45 -13.71 -22.94
CA ASN A 520 45.77 -13.26 -21.60
C ASN A 520 44.54 -12.75 -20.83
N MET A 521 43.43 -12.49 -21.52
CA MET A 521 42.19 -11.94 -20.92
C MET A 521 41.34 -13.06 -20.31
N THR A 522 41.87 -13.75 -19.30
CA THR A 522 41.28 -14.99 -18.77
C THR A 522 39.90 -14.82 -18.14
N SER A 523 39.52 -13.62 -17.70
CA SER A 523 38.20 -13.35 -17.10
C SER A 523 37.11 -12.99 -18.13
N LEU A 524 37.46 -12.90 -19.42
CA LEU A 524 36.56 -12.41 -20.46
C LEU A 524 35.45 -13.41 -20.74
N LYS A 525 34.20 -12.96 -20.60
CA LYS A 525 32.97 -13.74 -20.84
C LYS A 525 32.25 -13.33 -22.10
N HIS A 526 32.30 -12.05 -22.45
CA HIS A 526 31.61 -11.49 -23.61
C HIS A 526 32.59 -10.69 -24.46
N LEU A 527 32.72 -11.09 -25.73
CA LEU A 527 33.49 -10.39 -26.73
C LEU A 527 32.62 -10.12 -27.95
N ASP A 528 32.34 -8.85 -28.20
CA ASP A 528 31.63 -8.41 -29.41
C ASP A 528 32.62 -7.73 -30.37
N ILE A 529 32.94 -8.39 -31.48
CA ILE A 529 33.78 -7.84 -32.56
C ILE A 529 33.00 -7.80 -33.88
N SER A 530 31.66 -7.79 -33.79
CA SER A 530 30.79 -7.77 -34.98
C SER A 530 30.95 -6.46 -35.79
N ASN A 531 30.64 -6.53 -37.08
CA ASN A 531 30.68 -5.42 -38.02
C ASN A 531 32.05 -4.72 -38.07
N ASN A 532 33.12 -5.51 -38.21
CA ASN A 532 34.48 -5.04 -38.44
C ASN A 532 34.99 -5.56 -39.80
N ASN A 533 36.28 -5.37 -40.11
CA ASN A 533 36.92 -5.86 -41.33
C ASN A 533 37.83 -7.09 -41.07
N ILE A 534 37.47 -7.93 -40.10
CA ILE A 534 38.32 -9.03 -39.66
C ILE A 534 38.25 -10.18 -40.67
N SER A 535 39.40 -10.53 -41.25
CA SER A 535 39.52 -11.59 -42.26
C SER A 535 39.83 -12.97 -41.67
N SER A 536 40.53 -13.00 -40.53
CA SER A 536 40.89 -14.22 -39.81
C SER A 536 41.00 -13.97 -38.30
N LEU A 537 40.75 -15.01 -37.51
CA LEU A 537 40.89 -14.99 -36.05
C LEU A 537 42.14 -15.79 -35.65
N PRO A 538 42.90 -15.34 -34.65
CA PRO A 538 44.05 -16.08 -34.14
C PRO A 538 43.60 -17.38 -33.44
N PRO A 539 44.29 -18.52 -33.63
CA PRO A 539 44.04 -19.75 -32.89
C PRO A 539 44.06 -19.57 -31.36
N GLU A 540 44.89 -18.63 -30.88
CA GLU A 540 45.03 -18.28 -29.46
C GLU A 540 43.73 -17.81 -28.81
N LEU A 541 42.74 -17.32 -29.58
CA LEU A 541 41.41 -16.99 -29.07
C LEU A 541 40.68 -18.22 -28.52
N GLY A 542 40.95 -19.42 -29.05
CA GLY A 542 40.39 -20.68 -28.56
C GLY A 542 40.83 -21.06 -27.15
N LEU A 543 41.90 -20.45 -26.63
CA LEU A 543 42.38 -20.67 -25.25
C LEU A 543 41.49 -20.01 -24.19
N LEU A 544 40.54 -19.17 -24.60
CA LEU A 544 39.54 -18.58 -23.70
C LEU A 544 38.36 -19.52 -23.41
N GLU A 545 38.37 -20.77 -23.88
CA GLU A 545 37.41 -21.79 -23.45
C GLU A 545 37.85 -22.38 -22.09
N PRO A 546 36.97 -22.46 -21.06
CA PRO A 546 35.52 -22.26 -21.10
C PRO A 546 35.03 -20.86 -20.65
N THR A 547 35.93 -19.90 -20.43
CA THR A 547 35.56 -18.61 -19.80
C THR A 547 34.76 -17.70 -20.73
N LEU A 548 35.04 -17.71 -22.04
CA LEU A 548 34.33 -16.93 -23.03
C LEU A 548 33.00 -17.61 -23.43
N GLU A 549 31.90 -17.05 -22.91
CA GLU A 549 30.55 -17.55 -23.10
C GLU A 549 29.94 -17.05 -24.43
N VAL A 550 30.21 -15.80 -24.78
CA VAL A 550 29.60 -15.13 -25.94
C VAL A 550 30.66 -14.48 -26.81
N LEU A 551 30.75 -14.94 -28.05
CA LEU A 551 31.60 -14.35 -29.10
C LEU A 551 30.71 -13.95 -30.28
N ARG A 552 30.62 -12.65 -30.57
CA ARG A 552 29.88 -12.13 -31.73
C ARG A 552 30.83 -11.76 -32.86
N LEU A 553 30.59 -12.35 -34.02
CA LEU A 553 31.46 -12.25 -35.20
C LEU A 553 30.74 -11.71 -36.44
N ASP A 554 29.43 -11.47 -36.35
CA ASP A 554 28.57 -11.12 -37.47
C ASP A 554 29.10 -9.89 -38.23
N GLY A 555 28.88 -9.80 -39.54
CA GLY A 555 29.28 -8.64 -40.32
C GLY A 555 30.80 -8.49 -40.58
N ASN A 556 31.61 -9.52 -40.33
CA ASN A 556 33.03 -9.58 -40.71
C ASN A 556 33.27 -10.44 -41.97
N PRO A 557 34.24 -10.08 -42.83
CA PRO A 557 34.62 -10.87 -44.02
C PRO A 557 35.52 -12.07 -43.67
N LEU A 558 35.09 -12.91 -42.71
CA LEU A 558 35.85 -14.07 -42.24
C LEU A 558 36.03 -15.11 -43.36
N ARG A 559 37.29 -15.38 -43.75
CA ARG A 559 37.63 -16.38 -44.79
C ARG A 559 38.12 -17.70 -44.21
N SER A 560 38.58 -17.70 -42.96
CA SER A 560 39.27 -18.83 -42.32
C SER A 560 38.34 -19.84 -41.64
N ILE A 561 37.10 -19.46 -41.32
CA ILE A 561 36.13 -20.30 -40.60
C ILE A 561 34.94 -20.55 -41.51
N ARG A 562 34.55 -21.83 -41.68
CA ARG A 562 33.40 -22.20 -42.52
C ARG A 562 32.10 -21.80 -41.82
N ARG A 563 31.12 -21.30 -42.59
CA ARG A 563 29.80 -20.87 -42.09
C ARG A 563 29.09 -21.86 -41.15
N PRO A 564 29.09 -23.18 -41.39
CA PRO A 564 28.43 -24.13 -40.49
C PRO A 564 29.04 -24.21 -39.08
N ILE A 565 30.30 -23.78 -38.91
CA ILE A 565 30.96 -23.72 -37.60
C ILE A 565 30.53 -22.45 -36.87
N LEU A 566 30.41 -21.33 -37.59
CA LEU A 566 29.91 -20.06 -37.05
C LEU A 566 28.47 -20.20 -36.54
N GLU A 567 27.61 -20.90 -37.28
CA GLU A 567 26.19 -21.13 -36.92
C GLU A 567 26.00 -22.02 -35.68
N ARG A 568 27.01 -22.83 -35.30
CA ARG A 568 26.97 -23.67 -34.10
C ARG A 568 27.29 -22.90 -32.81
N GLY A 569 27.56 -21.61 -32.91
CA GLY A 569 27.76 -20.70 -31.78
C GLY A 569 29.17 -20.69 -31.20
N THR A 570 29.37 -19.85 -30.18
CA THR A 570 30.66 -19.51 -29.56
C THR A 570 31.55 -20.74 -29.31
N LYS A 571 31.04 -21.77 -28.64
CA LYS A 571 31.82 -22.93 -28.22
C LYS A 571 32.39 -23.72 -29.40
N ALA A 572 31.64 -23.86 -30.50
CA ALA A 572 32.11 -24.57 -31.69
C ALA A 572 33.22 -23.80 -32.40
N VAL A 573 33.13 -22.47 -32.43
CA VAL A 573 34.16 -21.59 -33.01
C VAL A 573 35.44 -21.63 -32.17
N LEU A 574 35.33 -21.57 -30.84
CA LEU A 574 36.50 -21.63 -29.95
C LEU A 574 37.21 -22.98 -30.04
N ASN A 575 36.48 -24.10 -30.06
CA ASN A 575 37.08 -25.42 -30.24
C ASN A 575 37.79 -25.55 -31.60
N TYR A 576 37.17 -25.06 -32.67
CA TYR A 576 37.80 -25.06 -34.00
C TYR A 576 39.11 -24.26 -34.05
N LEU A 577 39.20 -23.15 -33.31
CA LEU A 577 40.41 -22.36 -33.20
C LEU A 577 41.47 -23.06 -32.34
N LYS A 578 41.05 -23.69 -31.24
CA LYS A 578 41.91 -24.46 -30.33
C LYS A 578 42.60 -25.63 -31.03
N ASP A 579 41.88 -26.35 -31.90
CA ASP A 579 42.42 -27.47 -32.69
C ASP A 579 43.47 -27.05 -33.75
N ARG A 580 43.65 -25.74 -33.98
CA ARG A 580 44.59 -25.16 -34.95
C ARG A 580 45.76 -24.43 -34.30
N LEU A 581 45.92 -24.56 -32.98
CA LEU A 581 47.12 -24.12 -32.32
C LEU A 581 48.31 -24.94 -32.84
N PRO A 582 49.44 -24.32 -33.19
CA PRO A 582 50.64 -25.09 -33.53
C PRO A 582 51.02 -25.98 -32.33
N ASP A 583 51.36 -27.24 -32.59
CA ASP A 583 51.92 -28.14 -31.58
C ASP A 583 53.13 -27.42 -30.93
N GLN A 584 53.08 -27.27 -29.61
CA GLN A 584 54.12 -26.59 -28.82
C GLN A 584 55.44 -27.34 -28.82
#